data_AF-A0A822BG04-F1
#
_entry.id   AF-A0A822BG04-F1
#
_cell.length_a   1.000
_cell.length_b   1.000
_cell.length_c   1.000
_cell.angle_alpha   90.00
_cell.angle_beta   90.00
_cell.angle_gamma   90.00
#
_symmetry.space_group_name_H-M   'P 1'
#
loop_
_entity.id
_entity.type
_entity.pdbx_description
1 polymer ?
#
loop_
_entity_poly.entity_id
_entity_poly.type
_entity_poly.pdbx_seq_one_letter_code
_entity_poly.pdbx_strand_id
1 'polypeptide(L)'
;MDSTIYRPTCSKHDSCDQLNDETHMRVFFHRLPCKYDSQCEHIDDKEHCKTYSHPGFCIEKGYCKDMSELHLLKYRHVPLCNDGLSCSLLIKNDNSHCTTYRHSKNNCEFGLYCINFHNHEHIEDKNHPFNPSCPFTPYMCEFYDKFLENLDKNNSSISLNVETHCSRYSHICPYGRQCTDQLHKQNIKSTIHIIRFECPNKENCQLIDDENHLNSYSHPTICDIRLLCSYKKFDCPDHSNLEHIKQYRHSGHIEHIGVSGYLGLNKNINFVQNQNEMIRNIQTYLRSAKWDQTTITISDELKQWIRALQPTHRCNKLIFESILVHGHIMSRDHMNSLTKSDSVAKAAKHHTKIKRIFDKINNPSVKQTCEEYIKILVEIQFNKIGKTKTVSESLEDELLKSKLKLNRLHRYVTSEDVETIQALTIEIAEGSLQLHSSPTGIGFGFDQSLGTNKHVFGVLGPHTGYYYGDIILVFRHELMYHPDSNFSIQAATTFGQSKNAYKFRPWLTDPGSPETRIEHFHRNKLHCSIPGYEDAAAYELMALTGLPKKSLTNIDLKAIQQRWLNIDSHCVFEAHLPQLIPLDYIDHIYIAKTTFDSLST
;
A
#
# COMPACT_ATOMS: atom_id res chain seq x y z
N MET A 1 -22.66 73.87 5.11
CA MET A 1 -22.74 73.55 3.68
C MET A 1 -21.36 73.09 3.26
N ASP A 2 -21.04 71.80 3.44
CA ASP A 2 -19.84 71.22 2.85
C ASP A 2 -20.26 70.49 1.57
N SER A 3 -19.96 71.12 0.44
CA SER A 3 -20.06 70.50 -0.87
C SER A 3 -19.14 69.28 -0.92
N THR A 4 -19.70 68.12 -1.20
CA THR A 4 -18.96 66.91 -1.57
C THR A 4 -18.18 67.18 -2.86
N ILE A 5 -16.94 67.68 -2.71
CA ILE A 5 -16.01 67.84 -3.83
C ILE A 5 -15.72 66.44 -4.38
N TYR A 6 -16.24 66.15 -5.56
CA TYR A 6 -15.96 64.92 -6.29
C TYR A 6 -14.48 64.90 -6.68
N ARG A 7 -13.67 64.13 -5.95
CA ARG A 7 -12.26 63.93 -6.25
C ARG A 7 -12.12 62.84 -7.31
N PRO A 8 -11.48 63.11 -8.46
CA PRO A 8 -11.18 62.06 -9.43
C PRO A 8 -10.21 61.02 -8.84
N THR A 9 -10.34 59.77 -9.26
CA THR A 9 -9.39 58.70 -8.85
C THR A 9 -8.02 58.98 -9.45
N CYS A 10 -6.94 58.78 -8.67
CA CYS A 10 -5.58 58.92 -9.20
C CYS A 10 -5.32 57.89 -10.31
N SER A 11 -4.79 58.32 -11.45
CA SER A 11 -4.48 57.45 -12.60
C SER A 11 -3.39 56.41 -12.31
N LYS A 12 -2.50 56.66 -11.34
CA LYS A 12 -1.44 55.73 -10.92
C LYS A 12 -1.89 54.73 -9.84
N HIS A 13 -3.08 54.89 -9.26
CA HIS A 13 -3.66 54.02 -8.21
C HIS A 13 -2.63 53.57 -7.16
N ASP A 14 -2.37 52.26 -7.04
CA ASP A 14 -1.48 51.64 -6.05
C ASP A 14 0.02 51.86 -6.33
N SER A 15 0.35 52.37 -7.53
CA SER A 15 1.73 52.68 -7.96
C SER A 15 2.09 54.16 -7.84
N CYS A 16 1.26 54.95 -7.14
CA CYS A 16 1.51 56.36 -6.94
C CYS A 16 2.57 56.59 -5.86
N ASP A 17 3.63 57.28 -6.23
CA ASP A 17 4.75 57.71 -5.39
C ASP A 17 4.46 59.01 -4.63
N GLN A 18 3.30 59.64 -4.86
CA GLN A 18 2.91 60.93 -4.31
C GLN A 18 1.90 60.83 -3.15
N LEU A 19 1.82 59.68 -2.48
CA LEU A 19 0.91 59.46 -1.35
C LEU A 19 1.21 60.39 -0.15
N ASN A 20 2.43 60.93 -0.08
CA ASN A 20 2.85 61.89 0.95
C ASN A 20 2.72 63.36 0.52
N ASP A 21 2.28 63.64 -0.72
CA ASP A 21 2.04 64.99 -1.20
C ASP A 21 0.61 65.43 -0.81
N GLU A 22 0.54 66.39 0.09
CA GLU A 22 -0.72 66.88 0.65
C GLU A 22 -1.63 67.52 -0.40
N THR A 23 -1.05 68.12 -1.45
CA THR A 23 -1.82 68.71 -2.56
C THR A 23 -2.40 67.60 -3.42
N HIS A 24 -1.61 66.56 -3.73
CA HIS A 24 -2.06 65.39 -4.47
C HIS A 24 -3.22 64.65 -3.76
N MET A 25 -3.07 64.39 -2.46
CA MET A 25 -4.09 63.69 -1.66
C MET A 25 -5.36 64.53 -1.42
N ARG A 26 -5.29 65.86 -1.57
CA ARG A 26 -6.45 66.75 -1.57
C ARG A 26 -7.22 66.74 -2.89
N VAL A 27 -6.55 66.48 -4.01
CA VAL A 27 -7.15 66.50 -5.35
C VAL A 27 -7.63 65.11 -5.78
N PHE A 28 -6.88 64.06 -5.47
CA PHE A 28 -7.13 62.70 -5.96
C PHE A 28 -7.54 61.73 -4.86
N PHE A 29 -8.39 60.77 -5.23
CA PHE A 29 -8.78 59.66 -4.36
C PHE A 29 -7.94 58.40 -4.68
N HIS A 30 -7.40 57.75 -3.64
CA HIS A 30 -6.72 56.46 -3.69
C HIS A 30 -7.55 55.41 -2.96
N ARG A 31 -7.61 54.19 -3.52
CA ARG A 31 -8.30 53.05 -2.89
C ARG A 31 -7.45 52.51 -1.74
N LEU A 32 -8.11 52.00 -0.70
CA LEU A 32 -7.43 51.38 0.44
C LEU A 32 -7.09 49.91 0.11
N PRO A 33 -5.95 49.36 0.52
CA PRO A 33 -5.70 47.93 0.38
C PRO A 33 -6.80 47.12 1.07
N CYS A 34 -7.36 46.13 0.38
CA CYS A 34 -8.34 45.24 0.99
C CYS A 34 -7.69 44.41 2.12
N LYS A 35 -8.36 44.31 3.28
CA LYS A 35 -7.89 43.48 4.41
C LYS A 35 -7.68 42.00 4.05
N TYR A 36 -8.39 41.51 3.03
CA TYR A 36 -8.35 40.11 2.60
C TYR A 36 -7.51 39.90 1.32
N ASP A 37 -6.82 40.95 0.84
CA ASP A 37 -5.93 40.92 -0.33
C ASP A 37 -6.52 40.14 -1.52
N SER A 38 -5.74 39.26 -2.15
CA SER A 38 -6.13 38.42 -3.28
C SER A 38 -7.19 37.35 -2.95
N GLN A 39 -7.53 37.15 -1.68
CA GLN A 39 -8.52 36.17 -1.21
C GLN A 39 -9.88 36.80 -0.90
N CYS A 40 -10.09 38.08 -1.24
CA CYS A 40 -11.36 38.75 -1.00
C CYS A 40 -12.53 38.08 -1.76
N GLU A 41 -13.57 37.67 -1.05
CA GLU A 41 -14.80 37.11 -1.65
C GLU A 41 -15.60 38.14 -2.47
N HIS A 42 -15.38 39.44 -2.22
CA HIS A 42 -16.04 40.55 -2.90
C HIS A 42 -15.18 41.19 -3.99
N ILE A 43 -14.18 40.46 -4.49
CA ILE A 43 -13.20 40.99 -5.45
C ILE A 43 -13.79 41.38 -6.81
N ASP A 44 -14.96 40.85 -7.15
CA ASP A 44 -15.70 41.18 -8.38
C ASP A 44 -16.87 42.15 -8.11
N ASP A 45 -17.09 42.56 -6.87
CA ASP A 45 -18.09 43.57 -6.52
C ASP A 45 -17.57 44.97 -6.90
N LYS A 46 -18.30 45.60 -7.83
CA LYS A 46 -17.98 46.94 -8.36
C LYS A 46 -18.02 48.03 -7.29
N GLU A 47 -18.89 47.93 -6.29
CA GLU A 47 -18.98 48.92 -5.20
C GLU A 47 -17.82 48.74 -4.20
N HIS A 48 -17.50 47.49 -3.84
CA HIS A 48 -16.32 47.17 -3.03
C HIS A 48 -15.02 47.66 -3.70
N CYS A 49 -14.89 47.41 -5.00
CA CYS A 49 -13.73 47.82 -5.79
C CYS A 49 -13.63 49.33 -6.03
N LYS A 50 -14.65 50.14 -5.71
CA LYS A 50 -14.50 51.61 -5.69
C LYS A 50 -13.69 52.06 -4.48
N THR A 51 -13.78 51.34 -3.38
CA THR A 51 -13.19 51.73 -2.09
C THR A 51 -11.87 51.01 -1.83
N TYR A 52 -11.74 49.75 -2.29
CA TYR A 52 -10.59 48.91 -2.01
C TYR A 52 -9.80 48.49 -3.25
N SER A 53 -8.48 48.42 -3.12
CA SER A 53 -7.57 47.83 -4.11
C SER A 53 -7.18 46.41 -3.71
N HIS A 54 -6.84 45.61 -4.73
CA HIS A 54 -6.45 44.21 -4.59
C HIS A 54 -5.17 43.97 -5.40
N PRO A 55 -4.36 42.96 -5.06
CA PRO A 55 -3.15 42.65 -5.80
C PRO A 55 -3.40 42.32 -7.29
N GLY A 56 -2.37 42.45 -8.11
CA GLY A 56 -2.42 42.07 -9.52
C GLY A 56 -2.55 40.56 -9.73
N PHE A 57 -2.96 40.14 -10.92
CA PHE A 57 -2.95 38.71 -11.28
C PHE A 57 -1.52 38.17 -11.37
N CYS A 58 -1.35 36.90 -10.99
CA CYS A 58 -0.11 36.18 -11.17
C CYS A 58 0.28 36.14 -12.66
N ILE A 59 1.54 36.42 -12.95
CA ILE A 59 2.09 36.47 -14.32
C ILE A 59 1.92 35.12 -15.02
N GLU A 60 2.02 34.02 -14.28
CA GLU A 60 1.87 32.66 -14.81
C GLU A 60 0.40 32.25 -15.06
N LYS A 61 -0.57 33.05 -14.61
CA LYS A 61 -2.02 32.81 -14.78
C LYS A 61 -2.41 31.36 -14.47
N GLY A 62 -2.94 30.62 -15.45
CA GLY A 62 -3.38 29.24 -15.27
C GLY A 62 -2.25 28.21 -15.21
N TYR A 63 -1.03 28.59 -15.61
CA TYR A 63 0.17 27.75 -15.49
C TYR A 63 0.84 27.86 -14.12
N CYS A 64 0.37 28.75 -13.25
CA CYS A 64 0.92 28.92 -11.91
C CYS A 64 0.77 27.63 -11.09
N LYS A 65 1.90 27.06 -10.66
CA LYS A 65 1.95 25.88 -9.78
C LYS A 65 2.25 26.22 -8.32
N ASP A 66 2.60 27.47 -8.03
CA ASP A 66 2.91 27.93 -6.67
C ASP A 66 1.64 28.02 -5.82
N MET A 67 1.59 27.19 -4.79
CA MET A 67 0.49 27.10 -3.82
C MET A 67 0.88 27.68 -2.45
N SER A 68 2.04 28.34 -2.33
CA SER A 68 2.49 28.88 -1.05
C SER A 68 1.58 30.01 -0.57
N GLU A 69 1.31 30.06 0.75
CA GLU A 69 0.45 31.09 1.37
C GLU A 69 0.91 32.51 1.01
N LEU A 70 2.23 32.75 0.99
CA LEU A 70 2.82 34.04 0.61
C LEU A 70 2.54 34.40 -0.86
N HIS A 71 2.65 33.43 -1.78
CA HIS A 71 2.36 33.66 -3.19
C HIS A 71 0.88 33.95 -3.40
N LEU A 72 0.02 33.11 -2.81
CA LEU A 72 -1.42 33.22 -2.95
C LEU A 72 -1.97 34.51 -2.34
N LEU A 73 -1.34 35.10 -1.31
CA LEU A 73 -1.68 36.42 -0.76
C LEU A 73 -1.18 37.58 -1.65
N LYS A 74 -0.02 37.40 -2.30
CA LYS A 74 0.62 38.44 -3.10
C LYS A 74 -0.02 38.62 -4.49
N TYR A 75 -0.66 37.58 -5.02
CA TYR A 75 -1.22 37.61 -6.38
C TYR A 75 -2.63 37.04 -6.45
N ARG A 76 -3.45 37.62 -7.34
CA ARG A 76 -4.72 37.03 -7.74
C ARG A 76 -4.49 35.86 -8.69
N HIS A 77 -5.31 34.82 -8.54
CA HIS A 77 -5.31 33.68 -9.45
C HIS A 77 -6.66 33.52 -10.12
N VAL A 78 -6.63 32.93 -11.31
CA VAL A 78 -7.82 32.43 -11.98
C VAL A 78 -8.36 31.18 -11.24
N PRO A 79 -9.66 30.84 -11.36
CA PRO A 79 -10.25 29.69 -10.68
C PRO A 79 -9.51 28.37 -10.95
N LEU A 80 -9.55 27.43 -9.99
CA LEU A 80 -8.98 26.10 -10.19
C LEU A 80 -9.80 25.30 -11.22
N CYS A 81 -9.11 24.58 -12.10
CA CYS A 81 -9.73 23.61 -12.98
C CYS A 81 -10.21 22.40 -12.17
N ASN A 82 -11.45 21.96 -12.36
CA ASN A 82 -12.00 20.77 -11.67
C ASN A 82 -11.17 19.50 -11.94
N ASP A 83 -10.59 19.38 -13.13
CA ASP A 83 -9.78 18.23 -13.53
C ASP A 83 -8.30 18.34 -13.07
N GLY A 84 -7.92 19.46 -12.44
CA GLY A 84 -6.59 19.68 -11.90
C GLY A 84 -5.46 19.45 -12.92
N LEU A 85 -4.42 18.74 -12.52
CA LEU A 85 -3.29 18.39 -13.39
C LEU A 85 -3.65 17.39 -14.50
N SER A 86 -4.74 16.64 -14.35
CA SER A 86 -5.20 15.62 -15.30
C SER A 86 -6.11 16.19 -16.39
N CYS A 87 -6.29 17.52 -16.43
CA CYS A 87 -7.14 18.18 -17.41
C CYS A 87 -6.67 17.92 -18.85
N SER A 88 -7.56 17.36 -19.67
CA SER A 88 -7.25 17.07 -21.08
C SER A 88 -6.93 18.33 -21.90
N LEU A 89 -7.50 19.49 -21.53
CA LEU A 89 -7.26 20.77 -22.19
C LEU A 89 -5.89 21.38 -21.82
N LEU A 90 -5.39 21.10 -20.60
CA LEU A 90 -4.02 21.42 -20.21
C LEU A 90 -3.02 20.59 -21.01
N ILE A 91 -3.26 19.28 -21.13
CA ILE A 91 -2.38 18.36 -21.87
C ILE A 91 -2.31 18.76 -23.35
N LYS A 92 -3.41 19.24 -23.92
CA LYS A 92 -3.48 19.77 -25.29
C LYS A 92 -2.99 21.21 -25.44
N ASN A 93 -2.55 21.84 -24.35
CA ASN A 93 -2.05 23.21 -24.27
C ASN A 93 -3.02 24.27 -24.86
N ASP A 94 -4.30 24.16 -24.50
CA ASP A 94 -5.32 25.13 -24.92
C ASP A 94 -5.13 26.47 -24.20
N ASN A 95 -4.67 27.48 -24.93
CA ASN A 95 -4.38 28.81 -24.39
C ASN A 95 -5.63 29.53 -23.84
N SER A 96 -6.81 29.31 -24.41
CA SER A 96 -8.05 29.96 -23.93
C SER A 96 -8.45 29.39 -22.58
N HIS A 97 -8.33 28.07 -22.42
CA HIS A 97 -8.61 27.40 -21.16
C HIS A 97 -7.56 27.74 -20.09
N CYS A 98 -6.27 27.68 -20.42
CA CYS A 98 -5.16 27.93 -19.49
C CYS A 98 -4.99 29.42 -19.11
N THR A 99 -5.72 30.34 -19.75
CA THR A 99 -5.82 31.73 -19.31
C THR A 99 -7.02 31.98 -18.41
N THR A 100 -7.98 31.05 -18.36
CA THR A 100 -9.23 31.16 -17.61
C THR A 100 -9.24 30.28 -16.35
N TYR A 101 -8.49 29.18 -16.35
CA TYR A 101 -8.40 28.23 -15.24
C TYR A 101 -6.97 27.88 -14.89
N ARG A 102 -6.70 27.65 -13.61
CA ARG A 102 -5.41 27.22 -13.07
C ARG A 102 -5.38 25.72 -12.82
N HIS A 103 -4.30 25.08 -13.25
CA HIS A 103 -4.11 23.64 -13.11
C HIS A 103 -3.00 23.35 -12.09
N SER A 104 -3.42 23.27 -10.84
CA SER A 104 -2.59 22.74 -9.74
C SER A 104 -3.17 21.43 -9.23
N LYS A 105 -2.49 20.77 -8.30
CA LYS A 105 -3.10 19.65 -7.56
C LYS A 105 -4.43 20.11 -6.96
N ASN A 106 -5.44 19.26 -7.05
CA ASN A 106 -6.74 19.53 -6.43
C ASN A 106 -6.62 19.33 -4.93
N ASN A 107 -7.31 20.13 -4.13
CA ASN A 107 -7.33 19.91 -2.69
C ASN A 107 -7.92 18.52 -2.39
N CYS A 108 -7.34 17.80 -1.43
CA CYS A 108 -7.92 16.56 -0.93
C CYS A 108 -9.27 16.88 -0.28
N GLU A 109 -10.33 16.17 -0.66
CA GLU A 109 -11.70 16.35 -0.11
C GLU A 109 -11.75 16.16 1.41
N PHE A 110 -10.82 15.37 1.95
CA PHE A 110 -10.72 15.07 3.36
C PHE A 110 -9.69 15.95 4.09
N GLY A 111 -8.86 16.73 3.39
CA GLY A 111 -7.87 17.62 4.00
C GLY A 111 -6.98 16.93 5.04
N LEU A 112 -7.00 17.42 6.29
CA LEU A 112 -6.28 16.83 7.44
C LEU A 112 -6.75 15.42 7.81
N TYR A 113 -7.91 15.00 7.33
CA TYR A 113 -8.56 13.72 7.61
C TYR A 113 -8.43 12.71 6.48
N CYS A 114 -7.46 12.92 5.59
CA CYS A 114 -7.23 12.04 4.45
C CYS A 114 -7.06 10.59 4.92
N ILE A 115 -7.94 9.70 4.47
CA ILE A 115 -7.86 8.25 4.72
C ILE A 115 -6.83 7.56 3.82
N ASN A 116 -6.45 8.21 2.71
CA ASN A 116 -5.52 7.71 1.70
C ASN A 116 -4.11 8.29 1.88
N PHE A 117 -3.75 8.69 3.09
CA PHE A 117 -2.50 9.39 3.38
C PHE A 117 -1.24 8.54 3.19
N HIS A 118 -1.37 7.22 3.02
CA HIS A 118 -0.30 6.30 2.62
C HIS A 118 -0.32 5.94 1.12
N ASN A 119 -1.33 6.35 0.36
CA ASN A 119 -1.38 6.10 -1.07
C ASN A 119 -0.53 7.17 -1.79
N HIS A 120 0.59 6.73 -2.38
CA HIS A 120 1.55 7.62 -3.03
C HIS A 120 0.92 8.43 -4.18
N GLU A 121 0.15 7.77 -5.05
CA GLU A 121 -0.56 8.40 -6.15
C GLU A 121 -1.52 9.49 -5.64
N HIS A 122 -2.27 9.21 -4.56
CA HIS A 122 -3.17 10.18 -3.95
C HIS A 122 -2.44 11.41 -3.38
N ILE A 123 -1.31 11.20 -2.68
CA ILE A 123 -0.49 12.27 -2.10
C ILE A 123 0.19 13.10 -3.22
N GLU A 124 0.53 12.46 -4.34
CA GLU A 124 1.10 13.14 -5.50
C GLU A 124 0.06 13.95 -6.28
N ASP A 125 -1.18 13.48 -6.38
CA ASP A 125 -2.22 14.14 -7.19
C ASP A 125 -3.02 15.20 -6.44
N LYS A 126 -3.04 15.14 -5.10
CA LYS A 126 -3.83 16.03 -4.26
C LYS A 126 -2.97 16.95 -3.39
N ASN A 127 -3.51 18.13 -3.10
CA ASN A 127 -2.96 19.05 -2.10
C ASN A 127 -3.52 18.69 -0.72
N HIS A 128 -2.62 18.55 0.24
CA HIS A 128 -2.95 18.34 1.65
C HIS A 128 -2.41 19.50 2.50
N PRO A 129 -3.06 19.81 3.62
CA PRO A 129 -2.58 20.81 4.57
C PRO A 129 -1.38 20.33 5.41
N PHE A 130 -1.03 19.05 5.31
CA PHE A 130 0.05 18.39 6.05
C PHE A 130 1.25 18.04 5.14
N ASN A 131 2.45 17.97 5.72
CA ASN A 131 3.67 17.49 5.06
C ASN A 131 3.58 16.00 4.72
N PRO A 132 4.40 15.45 3.81
CA PRO A 132 4.37 14.01 3.49
C PRO A 132 4.28 13.13 4.73
N SER A 133 3.37 12.13 4.70
CA SER A 133 3.14 11.27 5.85
C SER A 133 4.41 10.49 6.20
N CYS A 134 4.67 10.31 7.49
CA CYS A 134 5.73 9.44 7.94
C CYS A 134 5.42 8.00 7.52
N PRO A 135 6.36 7.26 6.89
CA PRO A 135 6.14 5.85 6.53
C PRO A 135 5.80 4.94 7.72
N PHE A 136 6.15 5.37 8.94
CA PHE A 136 5.99 4.60 10.17
C PHE A 136 4.79 5.05 11.03
N THR A 137 4.06 6.09 10.63
CA THR A 137 2.79 6.45 11.28
C THR A 137 1.72 5.40 10.94
N PRO A 138 0.75 5.06 11.82
CA PRO A 138 0.51 5.61 13.17
C PRO A 138 1.31 5.00 14.33
N TYR A 139 2.05 3.91 14.13
CA TYR A 139 2.41 3.04 15.27
C TYR A 139 3.89 2.75 15.50
N MET A 140 4.77 3.12 14.57
CA MET A 140 6.16 2.62 14.56
C MET A 140 7.20 3.74 14.39
N CYS A 141 6.81 4.99 14.60
CA CYS A 141 7.74 6.11 14.48
C CYS A 141 8.37 6.42 15.84
N GLU A 142 9.56 5.85 16.11
CA GLU A 142 10.31 6.10 17.34
C GLU A 142 10.61 7.60 17.57
N PHE A 143 10.83 8.36 16.48
CA PHE A 143 11.03 9.81 16.58
C PHE A 143 9.77 10.52 17.09
N TYR A 144 8.59 10.09 16.63
CA TYR A 144 7.34 10.71 17.03
C TYR A 144 6.92 10.26 18.43
N ASP A 145 7.16 9.01 18.82
CA ASP A 145 6.95 8.55 20.19
C ASP A 145 7.79 9.38 21.17
N LYS A 146 9.09 9.57 20.86
CA LYS A 146 9.98 10.46 21.62
C LYS A 146 9.52 11.91 21.61
N PHE A 147 8.94 12.39 20.51
CA PHE A 147 8.40 13.75 20.42
C PHE A 147 7.21 13.93 21.37
N LEU A 148 6.25 12.98 21.37
CA LEU A 148 5.08 12.99 22.25
C LEU A 148 5.49 12.88 23.74
N GLU A 149 6.40 11.97 24.08
CA GLU A 149 6.89 11.81 25.44
C GLU A 149 7.53 13.07 26.04
N ASN A 150 8.13 13.92 25.19
CA ASN A 150 8.77 15.17 25.62
C ASN A 150 7.76 16.33 25.75
N LEU A 151 6.70 16.34 24.94
CA LEU A 151 5.61 17.30 25.06
C LEU A 151 4.89 17.16 26.41
N ASP A 152 4.65 15.93 26.87
CA ASP A 152 3.99 15.67 28.15
C ASP A 152 4.84 16.05 29.38
N LYS A 153 6.17 16.11 29.23
CA LYS A 153 7.12 16.31 30.35
C LYS A 153 7.62 17.75 30.49
N ASN A 154 7.20 18.69 29.64
CA ASN A 154 7.73 20.07 29.59
C ASN A 154 9.28 20.14 29.57
N ASN A 155 9.93 19.11 29.02
CA ASN A 155 11.39 18.99 29.04
C ASN A 155 12.00 19.72 27.84
N SER A 156 13.00 20.56 28.10
CA SER A 156 13.47 21.60 27.17
C SER A 156 14.49 21.15 26.11
N SER A 157 14.77 19.84 25.96
CA SER A 157 15.74 19.39 24.96
C SER A 157 15.27 18.16 24.17
N ILE A 158 14.45 18.42 23.15
CA ILE A 158 14.22 17.45 22.08
C ILE A 158 15.50 17.36 21.25
N SER A 159 15.93 16.16 20.87
CA SER A 159 17.11 16.01 20.01
C SER A 159 16.84 16.59 18.62
N LEU A 160 17.84 17.24 18.02
CA LEU A 160 17.71 17.88 16.70
C LEU A 160 17.19 16.92 15.62
N ASN A 161 17.53 15.63 15.71
CA ASN A 161 17.07 14.60 14.78
C ASN A 161 15.56 14.34 14.90
N VAL A 162 15.01 14.34 16.12
CA VAL A 162 13.57 14.18 16.37
C VAL A 162 12.80 15.37 15.83
N GLU A 163 13.27 16.59 16.10
CA GLU A 163 12.63 17.82 15.62
C GLU A 163 12.69 17.92 14.08
N THR A 164 13.83 17.59 13.49
CA THR A 164 13.99 17.56 12.02
C THR A 164 13.06 16.54 11.37
N HIS A 165 12.90 15.36 11.98
CA HIS A 165 11.97 14.34 11.48
C HIS A 165 10.52 14.81 11.57
N CYS A 166 10.09 15.30 12.74
CA CYS A 166 8.69 15.68 12.97
C CYS A 166 8.28 16.99 12.26
N SER A 167 9.24 17.84 11.88
CA SER A 167 8.99 18.98 11.00
C SER A 167 8.94 18.58 9.53
N ARG A 168 9.68 17.54 9.12
CA ARG A 168 9.69 17.05 7.73
C ARG A 168 8.49 16.16 7.39
N TYR A 169 8.05 15.33 8.34
CA TYR A 169 7.01 14.33 8.11
C TYR A 169 5.81 14.54 9.02
N SER A 170 4.62 14.31 8.48
CA SER A 170 3.40 14.35 9.27
C SER A 170 3.09 13.00 9.91
N HIS A 171 2.52 13.06 11.10
CA HIS A 171 2.17 11.87 11.89
C HIS A 171 0.69 11.90 12.29
N ILE A 172 0.12 10.75 12.60
CA ILE A 172 -1.26 10.70 13.06
C ILE A 172 -1.35 11.29 14.48
N CYS A 173 -2.32 12.17 14.68
CA CYS A 173 -2.66 12.72 15.99
C CYS A 173 -3.12 11.58 16.92
N PRO A 174 -2.55 11.45 18.13
CA PRO A 174 -3.05 10.53 19.15
C PRO A 174 -4.54 10.71 19.44
N TYR A 175 -5.03 11.95 19.41
CA TYR A 175 -6.42 12.27 19.71
C TYR A 175 -7.36 12.24 18.50
N GLY A 176 -6.82 12.00 17.30
CA GLY A 176 -7.61 11.90 16.06
C GLY A 176 -8.67 13.01 15.95
N ARG A 177 -9.94 12.63 15.79
CA ARG A 177 -11.06 13.57 15.69
C ARG A 177 -11.25 14.45 16.95
N GLN A 178 -10.87 13.96 18.12
CA GLN A 178 -11.06 14.65 19.41
C GLN A 178 -9.95 15.66 19.72
N CYS A 179 -8.97 15.81 18.84
CA CYS A 179 -7.93 16.83 18.98
C CYS A 179 -8.57 18.23 19.06
N THR A 180 -8.31 18.95 20.15
CA THR A 180 -8.79 20.33 20.36
C THR A 180 -7.85 21.38 19.78
N ASP A 181 -6.64 20.97 19.41
CA ASP A 181 -5.54 21.84 19.00
C ASP A 181 -5.49 22.10 17.48
N GLN A 182 -6.61 21.82 16.79
CA GLN A 182 -6.75 21.86 15.32
C GLN A 182 -6.52 23.25 14.71
N LEU A 183 -6.45 24.31 15.53
CA LEU A 183 -6.36 25.70 15.08
C LEU A 183 -4.95 26.31 15.22
N HIS A 184 -3.99 25.62 15.86
CA HIS A 184 -2.61 26.10 15.91
C HIS A 184 -1.90 25.84 14.57
N LYS A 185 -1.60 26.90 13.82
CA LYS A 185 -0.98 26.86 12.47
C LYS A 185 0.29 25.98 12.38
N GLN A 186 1.02 25.77 13.48
CA GLN A 186 2.19 24.88 13.52
C GLN A 186 1.81 23.38 13.51
N ASN A 187 0.71 22.98 14.16
CA ASN A 187 0.27 21.58 14.23
C ASN A 187 -0.40 21.08 12.94
N ILE A 188 -1.03 21.98 12.17
CA ILE A 188 -1.74 21.62 10.92
C ILE A 188 -0.79 20.99 9.88
N LYS A 189 0.47 21.41 9.83
CA LYS A 189 1.44 20.91 8.85
C LYS A 189 2.12 19.59 9.25
N SER A 190 2.13 19.25 10.54
CA SER A 190 2.83 18.08 11.08
C SER A 190 1.90 16.94 11.48
N THR A 191 0.59 17.12 11.36
CA THR A 191 -0.38 16.22 11.97
C THR A 191 -1.51 15.82 11.01
N ILE A 192 -1.83 14.53 11.01
CA ILE A 192 -2.93 13.90 10.27
C ILE A 192 -3.96 13.44 11.31
N HIS A 193 -5.25 13.75 11.12
CA HIS A 193 -6.28 13.35 12.06
C HIS A 193 -7.08 12.17 11.49
N ILE A 194 -7.27 11.11 12.27
CA ILE A 194 -8.10 9.99 11.84
C ILE A 194 -9.55 10.19 12.31
N ILE A 195 -10.49 9.72 11.49
CA ILE A 195 -11.91 9.71 11.82
C ILE A 195 -12.30 8.27 12.15
N ARG A 196 -12.54 7.97 13.42
CA ARG A 196 -13.22 6.75 13.84
C ARG A 196 -14.69 7.03 14.16
N PHE A 197 -15.47 5.96 14.28
CA PHE A 197 -16.85 6.08 14.73
C PHE A 197 -16.88 6.53 16.18
N GLU A 198 -17.75 7.46 16.55
CA GLU A 198 -17.91 7.81 17.95
C GLU A 198 -18.57 6.65 18.69
N CYS A 199 -18.03 6.27 19.86
CA CYS A 199 -18.66 5.25 20.67
C CYS A 199 -20.07 5.74 21.09
N PRO A 200 -21.14 4.98 20.82
CA PRO A 200 -22.50 5.41 21.18
C PRO A 200 -22.69 5.56 22.69
N ASN A 201 -21.90 4.81 23.49
CA ASN A 201 -21.98 4.81 24.95
C ASN A 201 -21.03 5.82 25.62
N LYS A 202 -20.14 6.48 24.86
CA LYS A 202 -19.18 7.49 25.34
C LYS A 202 -18.48 7.04 26.65
N GLU A 203 -18.54 7.86 27.70
CA GLU A 203 -17.94 7.60 29.01
C GLU A 203 -18.54 6.39 29.76
N ASN A 204 -19.75 5.95 29.40
CA ASN A 204 -20.44 4.80 30.01
C ASN A 204 -20.19 3.49 29.26
N CYS A 205 -19.18 3.45 28.40
CA CYS A 205 -18.89 2.27 27.59
C CYS A 205 -18.35 1.12 28.45
N GLN A 206 -19.06 -0.01 28.43
CA GLN A 206 -18.63 -1.24 29.11
C GLN A 206 -17.49 -1.98 28.38
N LEU A 207 -17.13 -1.55 27.17
CA LEU A 207 -16.08 -2.13 26.33
C LEU A 207 -14.82 -1.26 26.33
N ILE A 208 -14.60 -0.49 27.40
CA ILE A 208 -13.48 0.45 27.51
C ILE A 208 -12.12 -0.25 27.67
N ASP A 209 -12.11 -1.55 27.98
CA ASP A 209 -10.92 -2.40 28.10
C ASP A 209 -10.77 -3.41 26.94
N ASP A 210 -11.68 -3.34 25.95
CA ASP A 210 -11.65 -4.11 24.72
C ASP A 210 -10.84 -3.38 23.64
N GLU A 211 -9.69 -3.94 23.29
CA GLU A 211 -8.77 -3.37 22.30
C GLU A 211 -9.40 -3.29 20.89
N ASN A 212 -10.25 -4.23 20.49
CA ASN A 212 -10.92 -4.19 19.19
C ASN A 212 -11.96 -3.07 19.14
N HIS A 213 -12.69 -2.89 20.24
CA HIS A 213 -13.62 -1.78 20.40
C HIS A 213 -12.89 -0.44 20.32
N LEU A 214 -11.84 -0.26 21.11
CA LEU A 214 -11.06 0.98 21.13
C LEU A 214 -10.35 1.28 19.79
N ASN A 215 -9.99 0.25 19.01
CA ASN A 215 -9.43 0.44 17.66
C ASN A 215 -10.47 0.88 16.62
N SER A 216 -11.75 0.64 16.89
CA SER A 216 -12.85 0.93 15.96
C SER A 216 -13.61 2.21 16.31
N TYR A 217 -13.62 2.58 17.60
CA TYR A 217 -14.39 3.70 18.12
C TYR A 217 -13.55 4.75 18.84
N SER A 218 -13.85 6.02 18.61
CA SER A 218 -13.33 7.16 19.38
C SER A 218 -14.10 7.34 20.68
N HIS A 219 -13.37 7.75 21.72
CA HIS A 219 -13.92 8.20 23.00
C HIS A 219 -13.37 9.58 23.35
N PRO A 220 -14.13 10.44 24.05
CA PRO A 220 -13.67 11.80 24.38
C PRO A 220 -12.40 11.87 25.23
N THR A 221 -12.14 10.85 26.06
CA THR A 221 -11.06 10.86 27.06
C THR A 221 -9.97 9.82 26.81
N ILE A 222 -10.01 9.12 25.66
CA ILE A 222 -9.04 8.09 25.28
C ILE A 222 -8.42 8.48 23.94
N CYS A 223 -7.11 8.34 23.82
CA CYS A 223 -6.43 8.55 22.53
C CYS A 223 -6.94 7.54 21.49
N ASP A 224 -7.26 8.00 20.28
CA ASP A 224 -7.53 7.12 19.15
C ASP A 224 -6.27 6.29 18.83
N ILE A 225 -5.09 6.92 18.80
CA ILE A 225 -3.81 6.22 18.68
C ILE A 225 -3.14 6.18 20.06
N ARG A 226 -3.24 5.03 20.74
CA ARG A 226 -2.59 4.76 22.03
C ARG A 226 -1.16 4.25 21.87
N LEU A 227 -0.28 4.63 22.78
CA LEU A 227 1.12 4.19 22.85
C LEU A 227 1.19 2.69 23.13
N LEU A 228 2.22 2.01 22.63
CA LEU A 228 2.40 0.59 22.94
C LEU A 228 2.90 0.43 24.38
N CYS A 229 2.20 -0.38 25.18
CA CYS A 229 2.68 -0.72 26.52
C CYS A 229 3.96 -1.56 26.45
N SER A 230 4.94 -1.26 27.31
CA SER A 230 6.17 -2.04 27.46
C SER A 230 5.93 -3.47 27.97
N TYR A 231 4.76 -3.73 28.56
CA TYR A 231 4.34 -5.02 29.11
C TYR A 231 3.22 -5.64 28.27
N LYS A 232 3.15 -6.98 28.23
CA LYS A 232 2.02 -7.70 27.60
C LYS A 232 0.75 -7.48 28.40
N LYS A 233 -0.45 -7.67 27.81
CA LYS A 233 -1.73 -7.48 28.52
C LYS A 233 -1.76 -8.22 29.88
N PHE A 234 -1.34 -9.48 29.92
CA PHE A 234 -1.35 -10.28 31.15
C PHE A 234 -0.16 -10.05 32.08
N ASP A 235 0.92 -9.46 31.57
CA ASP A 235 2.14 -9.19 32.32
C ASP A 235 2.19 -7.74 32.83
N CYS A 236 1.26 -6.90 32.38
CA CYS A 236 1.17 -5.51 32.79
C CYS A 236 0.41 -5.41 34.12
N PRO A 237 1.04 -4.89 35.20
CA PRO A 237 0.38 -4.72 36.49
C PRO A 237 -0.79 -3.72 36.40
N ASP A 238 -0.76 -2.81 35.43
CA ASP A 238 -1.74 -1.75 35.22
C ASP A 238 -2.75 -2.06 34.10
N HIS A 239 -2.87 -3.31 33.64
CA HIS A 239 -3.73 -3.66 32.49
C HIS A 239 -5.22 -3.38 32.69
N SER A 240 -5.69 -3.27 33.94
CA SER A 240 -7.06 -2.88 34.30
C SER A 240 -7.18 -1.44 34.78
N ASN A 241 -6.08 -0.69 34.84
CA ASN A 241 -6.08 0.71 35.25
C ASN A 241 -6.58 1.60 34.11
N LEU A 242 -7.64 2.35 34.34
CA LEU A 242 -8.25 3.21 33.31
C LEU A 242 -7.32 4.32 32.82
N GLU A 243 -6.50 4.92 33.68
CA GLU A 243 -5.53 5.94 33.26
C GLU A 243 -4.44 5.36 32.36
N HIS A 244 -4.04 4.12 32.65
CA HIS A 244 -3.13 3.37 31.79
C HIS A 244 -3.78 3.00 30.45
N ILE A 245 -5.01 2.51 30.45
CA ILE A 245 -5.77 2.15 29.24
C ILE A 245 -6.00 3.36 28.32
N LYS A 246 -6.19 4.56 28.88
CA LYS A 246 -6.35 5.80 28.11
C LYS A 246 -5.15 6.12 27.23
N GLN A 247 -3.94 5.80 27.71
CA GLN A 247 -2.68 6.18 27.09
C GLN A 247 -2.03 5.02 26.34
N TYR A 248 -2.16 3.81 26.88
CA TYR A 248 -1.45 2.63 26.42
C TYR A 248 -2.40 1.56 25.89
N ARG A 249 -2.01 0.95 24.77
CA ARG A 249 -2.61 -0.29 24.28
C ARG A 249 -1.73 -1.47 24.65
N HIS A 250 -2.37 -2.58 24.95
CA HIS A 250 -1.67 -3.84 25.13
C HIS A 250 -1.84 -4.70 23.88
N SER A 251 -0.76 -5.29 23.40
CA SER A 251 -0.88 -6.38 22.42
C SER A 251 -1.61 -7.54 23.10
N GLY A 252 -2.89 -7.77 22.76
CA GLY A 252 -3.59 -8.99 23.14
C GLY A 252 -2.84 -10.21 22.61
N HIS A 253 -2.71 -11.26 23.42
CA HIS A 253 -2.19 -12.59 23.06
C HIS A 253 -1.17 -12.66 21.91
N ILE A 254 0.13 -12.53 22.21
CA ILE A 254 1.22 -12.93 21.30
C ILE A 254 1.04 -12.41 19.84
N GLU A 255 0.56 -11.20 19.64
CA GLU A 255 0.88 -10.43 18.43
C GLU A 255 2.19 -9.69 18.63
N HIS A 256 3.17 -10.36 19.23
CA HIS A 256 4.52 -9.83 19.30
C HIS A 256 5.07 -9.75 17.90
N ILE A 257 4.99 -8.54 17.36
CA ILE A 257 5.88 -8.09 16.31
C ILE A 257 5.69 -8.87 14.99
N GLY A 258 4.44 -9.27 14.78
CA GLY A 258 3.89 -9.87 13.57
C GLY A 258 3.18 -8.83 12.70
N VAL A 259 2.88 -9.24 11.48
CA VAL A 259 2.16 -8.41 10.51
C VAL A 259 0.66 -8.62 10.72
N SER A 260 -0.17 -7.63 10.37
CA SER A 260 -1.64 -7.72 10.49
C SER A 260 -2.18 -9.07 9.99
N GLY A 261 -3.22 -9.60 10.61
CA GLY A 261 -3.91 -10.76 10.03
C GLY A 261 -4.64 -10.39 8.75
N TYR A 262 -4.47 -11.17 7.67
CA TYR A 262 -5.38 -11.19 6.52
C TYR A 262 -5.93 -12.61 6.30
N LEU A 263 -5.22 -13.51 5.61
CA LEU A 263 -5.52 -14.95 5.59
C LEU A 263 -4.77 -15.71 6.70
N GLY A 264 -3.86 -15.03 7.40
CA GLY A 264 -3.10 -15.60 8.50
C GLY A 264 -2.02 -16.57 8.01
N LEU A 265 -1.47 -16.36 6.80
CA LEU A 265 -0.39 -17.21 6.28
C LEU A 265 0.90 -17.06 7.10
N ASN A 266 1.06 -15.94 7.78
CA ASN A 266 2.17 -15.66 8.69
C ASN A 266 1.82 -15.84 10.17
N LYS A 267 0.70 -16.51 10.48
CA LYS A 267 0.27 -16.71 11.87
C LYS A 267 1.37 -17.39 12.68
N ASN A 268 1.64 -16.87 13.87
CA ASN A 268 2.68 -17.34 14.81
C ASN A 268 4.14 -17.12 14.38
N ILE A 269 4.41 -16.31 13.35
CA ILE A 269 5.79 -15.91 13.01
C ILE A 269 6.13 -14.61 13.74
N ASN A 270 7.23 -14.60 14.48
CA ASN A 270 7.75 -13.42 15.15
C ASN A 270 8.91 -12.82 14.34
N PHE A 271 8.60 -11.89 13.45
CA PHE A 271 9.58 -11.36 12.50
C PHE A 271 10.70 -10.54 13.16
N VAL A 272 10.43 -9.81 14.25
CA VAL A 272 11.50 -9.09 14.96
C VAL A 272 12.40 -10.01 15.76
N GLN A 273 11.84 -11.07 16.37
CA GLN A 273 12.69 -12.09 16.98
C GLN A 273 13.59 -12.73 15.92
N ASN A 274 13.03 -13.08 14.76
CA ASN A 274 13.80 -13.64 13.65
C ASN A 274 14.95 -12.70 13.23
N GLN A 275 14.67 -11.41 13.02
CA GLN A 275 15.68 -10.38 12.67
C GLN A 275 16.81 -10.32 13.71
N ASN A 276 16.45 -10.23 14.99
CA ASN A 276 17.40 -10.13 16.08
C ASN A 276 18.26 -11.40 16.21
N GLU A 277 17.66 -12.58 16.07
CA GLU A 277 18.37 -13.86 16.12
C GLU A 277 19.30 -14.03 14.92
N MET A 278 18.86 -13.68 13.71
CA MET A 278 19.71 -13.70 12.51
C MET A 278 20.96 -12.87 12.69
N ILE A 279 20.81 -11.60 13.09
CA ILE A 279 21.95 -10.69 13.32
C ILE A 279 22.86 -11.25 14.41
N ARG A 280 22.30 -11.71 15.53
CA ARG A 280 23.07 -12.26 16.66
C ARG A 280 23.87 -13.51 16.26
N ASN A 281 23.26 -14.42 15.50
CA ASN A 281 23.90 -15.65 15.04
C ASN A 281 25.08 -15.35 14.12
N ILE A 282 24.90 -14.41 13.18
CA ILE A 282 25.98 -13.94 12.31
C ILE A 282 27.11 -13.31 13.12
N GLN A 283 26.79 -12.35 14.01
CA GLN A 283 27.81 -11.70 14.83
C GLN A 283 28.59 -12.70 15.70
N THR A 284 27.91 -13.68 16.27
CA THR A 284 28.54 -14.75 17.07
C THR A 284 29.49 -15.59 16.22
N TYR A 285 29.06 -15.98 15.02
CA TYR A 285 29.88 -16.71 14.07
C TYR A 285 31.11 -15.92 13.63
N LEU A 286 30.94 -14.65 13.26
CA LEU A 286 32.05 -13.80 12.81
C LEU A 286 33.12 -13.65 13.90
N ARG A 287 32.70 -13.44 15.15
CA ARG A 287 33.61 -13.36 16.31
C ARG A 287 34.35 -14.67 16.55
N SER A 288 33.65 -15.81 16.53
CA SER A 288 34.27 -17.12 16.77
C SER A 288 35.20 -17.54 15.62
N ALA A 289 34.83 -17.21 14.39
CA ALA A 289 35.65 -17.43 13.19
C ALA A 289 36.80 -16.42 13.03
N LYS A 290 36.90 -15.42 13.92
CA LYS A 290 37.91 -14.34 13.90
C LYS A 290 37.94 -13.57 12.59
N TRP A 291 36.77 -13.38 11.95
CA TRP A 291 36.66 -12.40 10.87
C TRP A 291 36.75 -11.01 11.51
N ASP A 292 37.46 -10.10 10.86
CA ASP A 292 37.69 -8.69 11.23
C ASP A 292 36.77 -8.21 12.38
N GLN A 293 37.35 -7.95 13.56
CA GLN A 293 36.63 -7.81 14.86
C GLN A 293 35.65 -6.62 14.95
N THR A 294 35.36 -5.95 13.85
CA THR A 294 34.45 -4.80 13.76
C THR A 294 33.02 -5.25 13.50
N THR A 295 32.05 -4.59 14.14
CA THR A 295 30.62 -4.72 13.81
C THR A 295 30.39 -4.43 12.33
N ILE A 296 29.58 -5.24 11.64
CA ILE A 296 29.17 -4.96 10.26
C ILE A 296 28.56 -3.54 10.22
N THR A 297 29.13 -2.69 9.36
CA THR A 297 28.58 -1.37 9.07
C THR A 297 27.80 -1.47 7.77
N ILE A 298 26.49 -1.22 7.84
CA ILE A 298 25.59 -1.28 6.68
C ILE A 298 25.45 0.13 6.11
N SER A 299 25.79 0.32 4.84
CA SER A 299 25.61 1.59 4.17
C SER A 299 24.14 1.88 3.87
N ASP A 300 23.75 3.16 3.88
CA ASP A 300 22.39 3.56 3.49
C ASP A 300 22.07 3.18 2.04
N GLU A 301 23.08 3.16 1.15
CA GLU A 301 22.94 2.69 -0.22
C GLU A 301 22.49 1.22 -0.28
N LEU A 302 23.08 0.35 0.54
CA LEU A 302 22.68 -1.06 0.59
C LEU A 302 21.26 -1.21 1.16
N LYS A 303 20.91 -0.44 2.20
CA LYS A 303 19.55 -0.45 2.75
C LYS A 303 18.52 0.00 1.70
N GLN A 304 18.81 1.07 0.98
CA GLN A 304 17.95 1.58 -0.11
C GLN A 304 17.82 0.54 -1.22
N TRP A 305 18.91 -0.12 -1.60
CA TRP A 305 18.88 -1.18 -2.61
C TRP A 305 17.99 -2.35 -2.18
N ILE A 306 18.11 -2.83 -0.93
CA ILE A 306 17.26 -3.90 -0.39
C ILE A 306 15.77 -3.48 -0.39
N ARG A 307 15.49 -2.24 0.05
CA ARG A 307 14.13 -1.68 0.05
C ARG A 307 13.57 -1.51 -1.36
N ALA A 308 14.40 -1.41 -2.39
CA ALA A 308 13.94 -1.29 -3.78
C ALA A 308 13.74 -2.64 -4.48
N LEU A 309 14.04 -3.77 -3.84
CA LEU A 309 13.90 -5.08 -4.48
C LEU A 309 12.42 -5.40 -4.76
N GLN A 310 12.14 -5.76 -6.00
CA GLN A 310 10.83 -6.20 -6.46
C GLN A 310 10.74 -7.72 -6.48
N PRO A 311 9.60 -8.31 -6.09
CA PRO A 311 9.42 -9.75 -6.26
C PRO A 311 9.25 -10.09 -7.74
N THR A 312 9.91 -11.16 -8.16
CA THR A 312 9.95 -11.64 -9.54
C THR A 312 9.49 -13.09 -9.60
N HIS A 313 8.46 -13.38 -10.38
CA HIS A 313 7.96 -14.73 -10.65
C HIS A 313 8.30 -15.17 -12.07
N ARG A 314 8.59 -16.46 -12.24
CA ARG A 314 8.80 -17.08 -13.54
C ARG A 314 7.76 -18.15 -13.78
N CYS A 315 7.23 -18.19 -15.00
CA CYS A 315 6.26 -19.19 -15.41
C CYS A 315 6.44 -19.57 -16.89
N ASN A 316 5.88 -20.72 -17.26
CA ASN A 316 5.79 -21.13 -18.65
C ASN A 316 4.52 -20.55 -19.31
N LYS A 317 4.42 -20.71 -20.63
CA LYS A 317 3.29 -20.20 -21.43
C LYS A 317 1.92 -20.68 -20.91
N LEU A 318 1.78 -21.96 -20.60
CA LEU A 318 0.52 -22.55 -20.15
C LEU A 318 0.03 -21.95 -18.82
N ILE A 319 0.96 -21.78 -17.86
CA ILE A 319 0.64 -21.13 -16.59
C ILE A 319 0.29 -19.66 -16.80
N PHE A 320 0.98 -18.96 -17.70
CA PHE A 320 0.68 -17.57 -18.01
C PHE A 320 -0.69 -17.38 -18.68
N GLU A 321 -1.08 -18.26 -19.61
CA GLU A 321 -2.44 -18.27 -20.18
C GLU A 321 -3.49 -18.41 -19.09
N SER A 322 -3.28 -19.33 -18.15
CA SER A 322 -4.20 -19.51 -17.03
C SER A 322 -4.26 -18.27 -16.11
N ILE A 323 -3.13 -17.61 -15.86
CA ILE A 323 -3.09 -16.34 -15.12
C ILE A 323 -3.99 -15.28 -15.80
N LEU A 324 -3.94 -15.18 -17.13
CA LEU A 324 -4.76 -14.25 -17.89
C LEU A 324 -6.25 -14.60 -17.82
N VAL A 325 -6.60 -15.88 -18.02
CA VAL A 325 -7.98 -16.38 -17.98
C VAL A 325 -8.62 -16.16 -16.61
N HIS A 326 -7.89 -16.45 -15.53
CA HIS A 326 -8.39 -16.28 -14.16
C HIS A 326 -8.35 -14.82 -13.68
N GLY A 327 -7.54 -13.97 -14.32
CA GLY A 327 -7.39 -12.56 -13.94
C GLY A 327 -6.57 -12.35 -12.66
N HIS A 328 -5.76 -13.35 -12.26
CA HIS A 328 -4.88 -13.27 -11.11
C HIS A 328 -3.81 -14.37 -11.14
N ILE A 329 -2.67 -14.11 -10.52
CA ILE A 329 -1.70 -15.17 -10.16
C ILE A 329 -2.18 -15.86 -8.89
N MET A 330 -1.87 -17.14 -8.77
CA MET A 330 -2.40 -17.99 -7.71
C MET A 330 -1.34 -18.94 -7.15
N SER A 331 -1.44 -19.25 -5.87
CA SER A 331 -0.58 -20.25 -5.23
C SER A 331 -0.91 -21.66 -5.68
N ARG A 332 0.01 -22.61 -5.43
CA ARG A 332 -0.22 -24.03 -5.74
C ARG A 332 -1.45 -24.58 -5.00
N ASP A 333 -1.64 -24.18 -3.73
CA ASP A 333 -2.79 -24.58 -2.94
C ASP A 333 -4.11 -24.13 -3.58
N HIS A 334 -4.16 -22.89 -4.09
CA HIS A 334 -5.31 -22.39 -4.81
C HIS A 334 -5.53 -23.14 -6.14
N MET A 335 -4.47 -23.39 -6.93
CA MET A 335 -4.57 -24.17 -8.17
C MET A 335 -5.15 -25.57 -7.91
N ASN A 336 -4.73 -26.22 -6.83
CA ASN A 336 -5.26 -27.53 -6.43
C ASN A 336 -6.74 -27.45 -6.05
N SER A 337 -7.19 -26.35 -5.45
CA SER A 337 -8.60 -26.17 -5.10
C SER A 337 -9.51 -26.13 -6.35
N LEU A 338 -8.98 -25.68 -7.49
CA LEU A 338 -9.70 -25.58 -8.76
C LEU A 338 -10.04 -26.96 -9.36
N THR A 339 -9.52 -28.06 -8.81
CA THR A 339 -9.92 -29.44 -9.18
C THR A 339 -11.38 -29.76 -8.87
N LYS A 340 -12.04 -28.91 -8.07
CA LYS A 340 -13.43 -29.04 -7.67
C LYS A 340 -14.28 -28.04 -8.42
N SER A 341 -15.36 -28.49 -9.05
CA SER A 341 -16.33 -27.65 -9.78
C SER A 341 -16.84 -26.48 -8.93
N ASP A 342 -17.16 -26.70 -7.66
CA ASP A 342 -17.61 -25.65 -6.73
C ASP A 342 -16.58 -24.52 -6.56
N SER A 343 -15.28 -24.86 -6.53
CA SER A 343 -14.21 -23.86 -6.42
C SER A 343 -14.10 -23.05 -7.72
N VAL A 344 -14.23 -23.69 -8.87
CA VAL A 344 -14.21 -23.02 -10.17
C VAL A 344 -15.42 -22.11 -10.35
N ALA A 345 -16.61 -22.54 -9.94
CA ALA A 345 -17.81 -21.69 -9.94
C ALA A 345 -17.62 -20.45 -9.06
N LYS A 346 -16.97 -20.59 -7.89
CA LYS A 346 -16.59 -19.45 -7.06
C LYS A 346 -15.56 -18.56 -7.75
N ALA A 347 -14.54 -19.11 -8.40
CA ALA A 347 -13.55 -18.34 -9.13
C ALA A 347 -14.20 -17.53 -10.26
N ALA A 348 -15.06 -18.16 -11.06
CA ALA A 348 -15.82 -17.51 -12.13
C ALA A 348 -16.68 -16.35 -11.60
N LYS A 349 -17.40 -16.55 -10.50
CA LYS A 349 -18.19 -15.48 -9.86
C LYS A 349 -17.35 -14.26 -9.46
N HIS A 350 -16.12 -14.49 -8.98
CA HIS A 350 -15.25 -13.41 -8.50
C HIS A 350 -14.40 -12.78 -9.61
N HIS A 351 -14.43 -13.31 -10.82
CA HIS A 351 -13.77 -12.70 -11.98
C HIS A 351 -14.27 -11.27 -12.19
N THR A 352 -13.36 -10.31 -12.38
CA THR A 352 -13.64 -8.86 -12.34
C THR A 352 -14.82 -8.44 -13.23
N LYS A 353 -14.93 -8.99 -14.45
CA LYS A 353 -16.03 -8.68 -15.37
C LYS A 353 -17.38 -9.24 -14.88
N ILE A 354 -17.40 -10.47 -14.36
CA ILE A 354 -18.62 -11.10 -13.82
C ILE A 354 -19.04 -10.39 -12.53
N LYS A 355 -18.09 -10.09 -11.65
CA LYS A 355 -18.34 -9.36 -10.40
C LYS A 355 -19.01 -8.00 -10.66
N ARG A 356 -18.55 -7.24 -11.66
CA ARG A 356 -19.19 -5.98 -12.07
C ARG A 356 -20.64 -6.14 -12.52
N ILE A 357 -21.01 -7.29 -13.09
CA ILE A 357 -22.41 -7.60 -13.42
C ILE A 357 -23.19 -7.84 -12.12
N PHE A 358 -22.64 -8.67 -11.22
CA PHE A 358 -23.26 -8.93 -9.90
C PHE A 358 -23.44 -7.68 -9.04
N ASP A 359 -22.53 -6.72 -9.12
CA ASP A 359 -22.59 -5.47 -8.37
C ASP A 359 -23.72 -4.54 -8.86
N LYS A 360 -24.12 -4.63 -10.14
CA LYS A 360 -25.26 -3.90 -10.71
C LYS A 360 -26.61 -4.50 -10.33
N ILE A 361 -26.65 -5.79 -10.01
CA ILE A 361 -27.88 -6.51 -9.69
C ILE A 361 -28.24 -6.22 -8.23
N ASN A 362 -29.33 -5.48 -7.98
CA ASN A 362 -29.79 -5.23 -6.61
C ASN A 362 -30.74 -6.32 -6.07
N ASN A 363 -31.26 -7.20 -6.94
CA ASN A 363 -32.22 -8.23 -6.57
C ASN A 363 -31.52 -9.56 -6.18
N PRO A 364 -31.65 -10.04 -4.92
CA PRO A 364 -31.00 -11.26 -4.46
C PRO A 364 -31.39 -12.52 -5.24
N SER A 365 -32.66 -12.64 -5.66
CA SER A 365 -33.14 -13.81 -6.42
C SER A 365 -32.52 -13.89 -7.81
N VAL A 366 -32.25 -12.73 -8.41
CA VAL A 366 -31.54 -12.64 -9.70
C VAL A 366 -30.07 -13.02 -9.54
N LYS A 367 -29.40 -12.56 -8.46
CA LYS A 367 -28.03 -13.00 -8.14
C LYS A 367 -27.95 -14.51 -7.98
N GLN A 368 -28.89 -15.10 -7.23
CA GLN A 368 -28.96 -16.55 -7.04
C GLN A 368 -29.15 -17.28 -8.38
N THR A 369 -30.01 -16.78 -9.27
CA THR A 369 -30.20 -17.39 -10.59
C THR A 369 -28.91 -17.32 -11.44
N CYS A 370 -28.14 -16.23 -11.35
CA CYS A 370 -26.83 -16.13 -12.00
C CYS A 370 -25.81 -17.13 -11.41
N GLU A 371 -25.82 -17.33 -10.09
CA GLU A 371 -24.95 -18.32 -9.42
C GLU A 371 -25.29 -19.75 -9.83
N GLU A 372 -26.58 -20.09 -9.88
CA GLU A 372 -27.06 -21.38 -10.38
C GLU A 372 -26.63 -21.60 -11.83
N TYR A 373 -26.75 -20.58 -12.68
CA TYR A 373 -26.31 -20.64 -14.07
C TYR A 373 -24.80 -20.89 -14.21
N ILE A 374 -23.98 -20.19 -13.43
CA ILE A 374 -22.52 -20.41 -13.38
C ILE A 374 -22.19 -21.85 -12.95
N LYS A 375 -22.84 -22.36 -11.91
CA LYS A 375 -22.61 -23.73 -11.42
C LYS A 375 -22.92 -24.78 -12.49
N ILE A 376 -24.07 -24.68 -13.15
CA ILE A 376 -24.47 -25.61 -14.22
C ILE A 376 -23.46 -25.57 -15.37
N LEU A 377 -23.01 -24.38 -15.78
CA LEU A 377 -21.99 -24.23 -16.82
C LEU A 377 -20.67 -24.94 -16.46
N VAL A 378 -20.19 -24.75 -15.23
CA VAL A 378 -18.96 -25.40 -14.75
C VAL A 378 -19.12 -26.92 -14.70
N GLU A 379 -20.23 -27.42 -14.16
CA GLU A 379 -20.50 -28.87 -14.08
C GLU A 379 -20.53 -29.52 -15.46
N ILE A 380 -21.14 -28.87 -16.45
CA ILE A 380 -21.14 -29.35 -17.84
C ILE A 380 -19.71 -29.48 -18.37
N GLN A 381 -18.84 -28.49 -18.14
CA GLN A 381 -17.46 -28.56 -18.62
C GLN A 381 -16.64 -29.65 -17.91
N PHE A 382 -16.82 -29.80 -16.60
CA PHE A 382 -16.14 -30.84 -15.82
C PHE A 382 -16.59 -32.25 -16.23
N ASN A 383 -17.88 -32.44 -16.53
CA ASN A 383 -18.43 -33.73 -16.96
C ASN A 383 -17.94 -34.16 -18.34
N LYS A 384 -17.65 -33.22 -19.26
CA LYS A 384 -17.09 -33.55 -20.58
C LYS A 384 -15.74 -34.27 -20.52
N ILE A 385 -14.94 -34.02 -19.47
CA ILE A 385 -13.59 -34.57 -19.32
C ILE A 385 -13.58 -35.86 -18.47
N GLY A 386 -14.55 -36.03 -17.55
CA GLY A 386 -14.62 -37.11 -16.56
C GLY A 386 -14.90 -38.55 -17.06
N LYS A 387 -14.84 -38.83 -18.37
CA LYS A 387 -15.20 -40.15 -18.98
C LYS A 387 -16.65 -40.63 -18.78
N THR A 388 -17.57 -39.83 -18.25
CA THR A 388 -19.01 -40.02 -18.54
C THR A 388 -19.30 -39.35 -19.87
N LYS A 389 -19.25 -40.13 -20.96
CA LYS A 389 -19.44 -39.69 -22.36
C LYS A 389 -20.82 -39.10 -22.70
N THR A 390 -21.65 -38.87 -21.70
CA THR A 390 -22.95 -38.22 -21.81
C THR A 390 -23.02 -37.20 -20.69
N VAL A 391 -22.90 -35.91 -21.05
CA VAL A 391 -23.60 -34.88 -20.25
C VAL A 391 -25.05 -35.39 -20.20
N SER A 392 -25.60 -35.57 -19.01
CA SER A 392 -26.99 -36.05 -18.93
C SER A 392 -27.87 -35.04 -19.68
N GLU A 393 -28.77 -35.50 -20.55
CA GLU A 393 -29.73 -34.62 -21.26
C GLU A 393 -30.43 -33.66 -20.27
N SER A 394 -30.61 -34.11 -19.02
CA SER A 394 -31.10 -33.31 -17.89
C SER A 394 -30.30 -32.03 -17.61
N LEU A 395 -28.96 -32.05 -17.67
CA LEU A 395 -28.11 -30.89 -17.38
C LEU A 395 -28.15 -29.85 -18.51
N GLU A 396 -28.20 -30.30 -19.76
CA GLU A 396 -28.34 -29.38 -20.91
C GLU A 396 -29.73 -28.71 -20.91
N ASP A 397 -30.77 -29.48 -20.56
CA ASP A 397 -32.11 -28.94 -20.34
C ASP A 397 -32.16 -27.92 -19.19
N GLU A 398 -31.47 -28.20 -18.07
CA GLU A 398 -31.34 -27.29 -16.94
C GLU A 398 -30.60 -26.01 -17.33
N LEU A 399 -29.52 -26.11 -18.12
CA LEU A 399 -28.79 -24.97 -18.66
C LEU A 399 -29.71 -24.10 -19.54
N LEU A 400 -30.47 -24.71 -20.43
CA LEU A 400 -31.40 -24.00 -21.31
C LEU A 400 -32.50 -23.31 -20.51
N LYS A 401 -33.10 -24.00 -19.53
CA LYS A 401 -34.11 -23.43 -18.61
C LYS A 401 -33.54 -22.26 -17.83
N SER A 402 -32.33 -22.38 -17.31
CA SER A 402 -31.66 -21.33 -16.55
C SER A 402 -31.33 -20.11 -17.42
N LYS A 403 -30.80 -20.33 -18.64
CA LYS A 403 -30.56 -19.25 -19.62
C LYS A 403 -31.84 -18.52 -20.01
N LEU A 404 -32.93 -19.26 -20.28
CA LEU A 404 -34.23 -18.67 -20.59
C LEU A 404 -34.79 -17.88 -19.40
N LYS A 405 -34.60 -18.35 -18.17
CA LYS A 405 -35.00 -17.63 -16.95
C LYS A 405 -34.23 -16.32 -16.82
N LEU A 406 -32.92 -16.30 -17.07
CA LEU A 406 -32.11 -15.09 -17.08
C LEU A 406 -32.53 -14.11 -18.18
N ASN A 407 -32.76 -14.59 -19.40
CA ASN A 407 -33.20 -13.74 -20.51
C ASN A 407 -34.58 -13.10 -20.25
N ARG A 408 -35.47 -13.77 -19.51
CA ARG A 408 -36.75 -13.18 -19.08
C ARG A 408 -36.56 -12.06 -18.05
N LEU A 409 -35.44 -12.04 -17.34
CA LEU A 409 -35.06 -11.04 -16.34
C LEU A 409 -34.25 -9.86 -16.93
N HIS A 410 -34.45 -9.55 -18.23
CA HIS A 410 -33.75 -8.48 -18.97
C HIS A 410 -33.74 -7.10 -18.29
N ARG A 411 -34.72 -6.82 -17.42
CA ARG A 411 -34.78 -5.58 -16.62
C ARG A 411 -33.67 -5.48 -15.56
N TYR A 412 -33.04 -6.61 -15.21
CA TYR A 412 -32.01 -6.71 -14.17
C TYR A 412 -30.66 -7.20 -14.70
N VAL A 413 -30.66 -7.99 -15.78
CA VAL A 413 -29.46 -8.57 -16.41
C VAL A 413 -29.65 -8.52 -17.93
N THR A 414 -28.77 -7.84 -18.65
CA THR A 414 -28.89 -7.72 -20.11
C THR A 414 -28.49 -9.02 -20.81
N SER A 415 -28.86 -9.19 -22.09
CA SER A 415 -28.39 -10.33 -22.88
C SER A 415 -26.86 -10.37 -23.01
N GLU A 416 -26.22 -9.21 -23.15
CA GLU A 416 -24.76 -9.07 -23.16
C GLU A 416 -24.12 -9.53 -21.83
N ASP A 417 -24.75 -9.20 -20.70
CA ASP A 417 -24.28 -9.67 -19.39
C ASP A 417 -24.38 -11.21 -19.29
N VAL A 418 -25.46 -11.82 -19.78
CA VAL A 418 -25.63 -13.29 -19.80
C VAL A 418 -24.59 -13.96 -20.68
N GLU A 419 -24.34 -13.40 -21.87
CA GLU A 419 -23.30 -13.89 -22.80
C GLU A 419 -21.90 -13.76 -22.19
N THR A 420 -21.62 -12.65 -21.53
CA THR A 420 -20.36 -12.41 -20.81
C THR A 420 -20.16 -13.42 -19.68
N ILE A 421 -21.19 -13.66 -18.85
CA ILE A 421 -21.15 -14.69 -17.81
C ILE A 421 -20.88 -16.06 -18.45
N GLN A 422 -21.60 -16.40 -19.52
CA GLN A 422 -21.46 -17.69 -20.20
C GLN A 422 -20.04 -17.89 -20.74
N ALA A 423 -19.53 -16.95 -21.54
CA ALA A 423 -18.23 -17.04 -22.19
C ALA A 423 -17.09 -17.18 -21.18
N LEU A 424 -17.04 -16.27 -20.19
CA LEU A 424 -15.98 -16.28 -19.18
C LEU A 424 -16.06 -17.49 -18.24
N THR A 425 -17.26 -17.94 -17.89
CA THR A 425 -17.41 -19.15 -17.04
C THR A 425 -16.86 -20.38 -17.76
N ILE A 426 -17.14 -20.50 -19.06
CA ILE A 426 -16.61 -21.60 -19.88
C ILE A 426 -15.09 -21.51 -19.96
N GLU A 427 -14.55 -20.33 -20.28
CA GLU A 427 -13.11 -20.09 -20.40
C GLU A 427 -12.37 -20.40 -19.09
N ILE A 428 -12.89 -19.94 -17.95
CA ILE A 428 -12.32 -20.21 -16.62
C ILE A 428 -12.40 -21.70 -16.27
N ALA A 429 -13.49 -22.38 -16.62
CA ALA A 429 -13.61 -23.82 -16.39
C ALA A 429 -12.63 -24.63 -17.23
N GLU A 430 -12.51 -24.30 -18.51
CA GLU A 430 -11.55 -24.94 -19.43
C GLU A 430 -10.11 -24.66 -19.00
N GLY A 431 -9.77 -23.41 -18.65
CA GLY A 431 -8.47 -23.04 -18.11
C GLY A 431 -8.13 -23.77 -16.80
N SER A 432 -9.11 -23.95 -15.91
CA SER A 432 -8.94 -24.74 -14.68
C SER A 432 -8.63 -26.21 -14.98
N LEU A 433 -9.32 -26.81 -15.95
CA LEU A 433 -9.09 -28.20 -16.36
C LEU A 433 -7.72 -28.38 -17.04
N GLN A 434 -7.31 -27.40 -17.86
CA GLN A 434 -5.98 -27.39 -18.49
C GLN A 434 -4.87 -27.34 -17.44
N LEU A 435 -5.00 -26.50 -16.41
CA LEU A 435 -4.05 -26.45 -15.29
C LEU A 435 -3.83 -27.82 -14.63
N HIS A 436 -4.88 -28.63 -14.47
CA HIS A 436 -4.76 -29.96 -13.85
C HIS A 436 -4.15 -31.01 -14.77
N SER A 437 -4.47 -30.94 -16.06
CA SER A 437 -3.93 -31.88 -17.05
C SER A 437 -2.44 -31.68 -17.33
N SER A 438 -1.89 -30.50 -16.99
CA SER A 438 -0.47 -30.17 -17.12
C SER A 438 0.11 -29.63 -15.81
N PRO A 439 0.32 -30.49 -14.78
CA PRO A 439 0.85 -30.05 -13.49
C PRO A 439 2.31 -29.61 -13.63
N THR A 440 2.52 -28.35 -13.98
CA THR A 440 3.84 -27.68 -14.00
C THR A 440 3.95 -26.74 -12.80
N GLY A 441 5.17 -26.37 -12.40
CA GLY A 441 5.44 -25.50 -11.25
C GLY A 441 5.89 -26.24 -9.98
N ILE A 442 6.16 -25.48 -8.92
CA ILE A 442 6.64 -25.99 -7.62
C ILE A 442 5.56 -26.88 -6.99
N GLY A 443 5.88 -28.16 -6.81
CA GLY A 443 5.01 -29.21 -6.27
C GLY A 443 5.83 -30.23 -5.50
N PHE A 444 6.95 -29.79 -4.92
CA PHE A 444 7.80 -30.65 -4.13
C PHE A 444 7.02 -31.02 -2.87
N GLY A 445 6.93 -32.31 -2.55
CA GLY A 445 6.06 -32.79 -1.45
C GLY A 445 6.32 -32.10 -0.10
N PHE A 446 7.53 -31.58 0.10
CA PHE A 446 7.93 -30.87 1.31
C PHE A 446 7.39 -29.42 1.41
N ASP A 447 6.93 -28.82 0.32
CA ASP A 447 6.37 -27.46 0.32
C ASP A 447 5.07 -27.36 1.12
N GLN A 448 4.27 -28.44 1.14
CA GLN A 448 3.08 -28.51 1.97
C GLN A 448 3.43 -28.46 3.46
N SER A 449 4.49 -29.17 3.86
CA SER A 449 4.98 -29.17 5.25
C SER A 449 5.55 -27.82 5.67
N LEU A 450 6.20 -27.11 4.74
CA LEU A 450 6.72 -25.74 4.95
C LEU A 450 5.65 -24.65 4.83
N GLY A 451 4.46 -24.99 4.30
CA GLY A 451 3.39 -24.06 3.99
C GLY A 451 3.67 -23.14 2.80
N THR A 452 4.77 -23.32 2.08
CA THR A 452 5.15 -22.48 0.92
C THR A 452 4.19 -22.66 -0.26
N ASN A 453 3.53 -23.82 -0.36
CA ASN A 453 2.49 -24.08 -1.37
C ASN A 453 1.29 -23.13 -1.27
N LYS A 454 1.07 -22.49 -0.10
CA LYS A 454 -0.01 -21.52 0.12
C LYS A 454 0.32 -20.13 -0.42
N HIS A 455 1.57 -19.88 -0.75
CA HIS A 455 2.04 -18.61 -1.30
C HIS A 455 2.26 -18.70 -2.80
N VAL A 456 2.17 -17.57 -3.50
CA VAL A 456 2.79 -17.46 -4.82
C VAL A 456 4.29 -17.34 -4.60
N PHE A 457 5.05 -18.25 -5.20
CA PHE A 457 6.52 -18.25 -5.13
C PHE A 457 7.10 -17.13 -6.00
N GLY A 458 8.17 -16.50 -5.54
CA GLY A 458 9.02 -15.64 -6.35
C GLY A 458 10.42 -15.53 -5.79
N VAL A 459 11.27 -14.77 -6.48
CA VAL A 459 12.57 -14.32 -5.99
C VAL A 459 12.45 -12.82 -5.70
N LEU A 460 12.94 -12.36 -4.55
CA LEU A 460 12.98 -10.94 -4.25
C LEU A 460 14.23 -10.32 -4.90
N GLY A 461 14.06 -9.69 -6.06
CA GLY A 461 15.13 -9.23 -6.94
C GLY A 461 15.26 -10.07 -8.22
N PRO A 462 16.42 -10.00 -8.90
CA PRO A 462 16.63 -10.70 -10.17
C PRO A 462 16.50 -12.23 -10.04
N HIS A 463 15.63 -12.82 -10.87
CA HIS A 463 15.40 -14.26 -10.90
C HIS A 463 16.17 -14.90 -12.07
N THR A 464 17.20 -15.68 -11.80
CA THR A 464 18.08 -16.36 -12.78
C THR A 464 17.65 -17.79 -13.16
N GLY A 465 16.70 -18.38 -12.43
CA GLY A 465 16.23 -19.75 -12.60
C GLY A 465 15.34 -19.94 -13.82
N TYR A 466 15.94 -20.02 -15.01
CA TYR A 466 15.24 -20.23 -16.29
C TYR A 466 14.41 -21.52 -16.33
N TYR A 467 14.73 -22.51 -15.51
CA TYR A 467 14.00 -23.77 -15.40
C TYR A 467 12.57 -23.63 -14.82
N TYR A 468 12.19 -22.46 -14.31
CA TYR A 468 10.80 -22.13 -13.95
C TYR A 468 9.96 -21.57 -15.10
N GLY A 469 10.61 -21.23 -16.22
CA GLY A 469 9.97 -20.70 -17.42
C GLY A 469 10.58 -19.40 -17.92
N ASP A 470 10.20 -19.10 -19.16
CA ASP A 470 10.76 -18.00 -19.95
C ASP A 470 9.94 -16.70 -19.86
N ILE A 471 8.76 -16.75 -19.22
CA ILE A 471 7.94 -15.57 -18.95
C ILE A 471 8.27 -15.08 -17.54
N ILE A 472 8.69 -13.82 -17.43
CA ILE A 472 9.10 -13.19 -16.18
C ILE A 472 8.08 -12.11 -15.83
N LEU A 473 7.47 -12.24 -14.66
CA LEU A 473 6.55 -11.26 -14.08
C LEU A 473 7.30 -10.53 -12.97
N VAL A 474 7.47 -9.22 -13.11
CA VAL A 474 8.02 -8.36 -12.06
C VAL A 474 6.85 -7.64 -11.39
N PHE A 475 6.74 -7.79 -10.09
CA PHE A 475 5.67 -7.20 -9.30
C PHE A 475 6.07 -5.85 -8.72
N ARG A 476 5.05 -5.05 -8.44
CA ARG A 476 5.16 -3.85 -7.60
C ARG A 476 5.74 -4.21 -6.23
N HIS A 477 6.68 -3.40 -5.75
CA HIS A 477 7.38 -3.63 -4.48
C HIS A 477 6.40 -3.62 -3.28
N GLU A 478 5.35 -2.83 -3.37
CA GLU A 478 4.27 -2.67 -2.40
C GLU A 478 3.66 -4.01 -1.97
N LEU A 479 3.70 -5.02 -2.86
CA LEU A 479 3.22 -6.37 -2.56
C LEU A 479 3.95 -7.02 -1.37
N MET A 480 5.22 -6.67 -1.13
CA MET A 480 6.01 -7.17 0.01
C MET A 480 5.60 -6.57 1.36
N TYR A 481 4.75 -5.54 1.36
CA TYR A 481 4.13 -5.02 2.58
C TYR A 481 2.79 -5.69 2.89
N HIS A 482 2.26 -6.52 1.98
CA HIS A 482 1.01 -7.23 2.21
C HIS A 482 1.13 -8.16 3.41
N PRO A 483 0.11 -8.27 4.29
CA PRO A 483 0.27 -8.99 5.55
C PRO A 483 0.54 -10.49 5.45
N ASP A 484 0.14 -11.11 4.35
CA ASP A 484 0.46 -12.51 4.01
C ASP A 484 1.70 -12.69 3.12
N SER A 485 2.42 -11.62 2.80
CA SER A 485 3.72 -11.73 2.15
C SER A 485 4.81 -12.04 3.17
N ASN A 486 5.97 -12.54 2.78
CA ASN A 486 7.20 -12.60 3.58
C ASN A 486 8.35 -12.99 2.64
N PHE A 487 9.57 -13.06 3.15
CA PHE A 487 10.67 -13.65 2.40
C PHE A 487 11.67 -14.37 3.32
N SER A 488 12.43 -15.30 2.77
CA SER A 488 13.55 -15.97 3.44
C SER A 488 14.84 -15.72 2.67
N ILE A 489 15.98 -15.84 3.37
CA ILE A 489 17.31 -15.56 2.80
C ILE A 489 17.67 -16.50 1.64
N GLN A 490 17.14 -17.72 1.68
CA GLN A 490 17.31 -18.77 0.69
C GLN A 490 15.99 -19.54 0.55
N ALA A 491 15.91 -20.40 -0.46
CA ALA A 491 14.72 -21.20 -0.70
C ALA A 491 14.37 -22.10 0.50
N ALA A 492 13.09 -22.23 0.82
CA ALA A 492 12.59 -22.99 1.95
C ALA A 492 13.00 -24.47 1.90
N THR A 493 13.08 -25.02 0.69
CA THR A 493 13.53 -26.39 0.42
C THR A 493 14.98 -26.65 0.88
N THR A 494 15.78 -25.60 1.11
CA THR A 494 17.13 -25.71 1.68
C THR A 494 17.14 -26.14 3.14
N PHE A 495 16.08 -25.85 3.90
CA PHE A 495 15.92 -26.29 5.30
C PHE A 495 15.46 -27.74 5.40
N GLY A 496 14.74 -28.23 4.38
CA GLY A 496 14.11 -29.54 4.36
C GLY A 496 15.06 -30.71 4.22
N GLN A 497 14.82 -31.54 3.19
CA GLN A 497 15.60 -32.76 2.95
C GLN A 497 17.06 -32.47 2.58
N SER A 498 17.31 -31.40 1.83
CA SER A 498 18.66 -31.08 1.34
C SER A 498 19.61 -30.64 2.46
N LYS A 499 19.08 -30.05 3.54
CA LYS A 499 19.84 -29.45 4.64
C LYS A 499 20.87 -28.40 4.19
N ASN A 500 20.70 -27.88 2.97
CA ASN A 500 21.64 -26.98 2.35
C ASN A 500 21.72 -25.63 3.08
N ALA A 501 20.65 -25.20 3.76
CA ALA A 501 20.66 -24.00 4.59
C ALA A 501 21.82 -24.02 5.60
N TYR A 502 22.04 -25.16 6.27
CA TYR A 502 23.08 -25.34 7.28
C TYR A 502 24.50 -25.43 6.70
N LYS A 503 24.62 -25.78 5.42
CA LYS A 503 25.91 -25.80 4.70
C LYS A 503 26.27 -24.40 4.18
N PHE A 504 25.28 -23.68 3.67
CA PHE A 504 25.46 -22.38 3.03
C PHE A 504 25.48 -21.23 4.05
N ARG A 505 24.83 -21.40 5.20
CA ARG A 505 24.76 -20.43 6.29
C ARG A 505 25.37 -21.07 7.55
N PRO A 506 26.70 -21.03 7.71
CA PRO A 506 27.40 -21.74 8.79
C PRO A 506 27.15 -21.17 10.20
N TRP A 507 26.45 -20.04 10.30
CA TRP A 507 25.91 -19.50 11.56
C TRP A 507 24.60 -20.17 11.98
N LEU A 508 24.06 -21.10 11.20
CA LEU A 508 22.93 -21.93 11.58
C LEU A 508 23.38 -23.32 12.01
N THR A 509 22.71 -23.87 13.02
CA THR A 509 22.89 -25.25 13.48
C THR A 509 21.66 -26.08 13.08
N ASP A 510 21.88 -27.27 12.49
CA ASP A 510 20.79 -28.20 12.16
C ASP A 510 20.11 -28.68 13.46
N PRO A 511 18.81 -28.38 13.67
CA PRO A 511 18.08 -28.77 14.87
C PRO A 511 17.67 -30.25 14.88
N GLY A 512 18.08 -31.03 13.87
CA GLY A 512 17.95 -32.49 13.85
C GLY A 512 16.75 -32.96 13.03
N SER A 513 15.55 -33.01 13.62
CA SER A 513 14.37 -33.63 12.98
C SER A 513 13.79 -32.77 11.84
N PRO A 514 13.02 -33.35 10.90
CA PRO A 514 12.31 -32.58 9.87
C PRO A 514 11.37 -31.51 10.45
N GLU A 515 10.66 -31.82 11.53
CA GLU A 515 9.70 -30.92 12.18
C GLU A 515 10.41 -29.71 12.80
N THR A 516 11.51 -29.94 13.53
CA THR A 516 12.30 -28.84 14.10
C THR A 516 12.98 -28.01 13.02
N ARG A 517 13.32 -28.60 11.87
CA ARG A 517 13.82 -27.86 10.69
C ARG A 517 12.75 -26.98 10.05
N ILE A 518 11.49 -27.42 10.00
CA ILE A 518 10.35 -26.60 9.54
C ILE A 518 10.14 -25.41 10.47
N GLU A 519 10.12 -25.64 11.79
CA GLU A 519 10.04 -24.55 12.76
C GLU A 519 11.20 -23.57 12.60
N HIS A 520 12.41 -24.09 12.40
CA HIS A 520 13.60 -23.26 12.20
C HIS A 520 13.54 -22.44 10.90
N PHE A 521 12.96 -22.98 9.82
CA PHE A 521 12.65 -22.20 8.62
C PHE A 521 11.73 -21.02 8.93
N HIS A 522 10.64 -21.23 9.67
CA HIS A 522 9.74 -20.13 10.06
C HIS A 522 10.41 -19.09 10.97
N ARG A 523 11.40 -19.49 11.78
CA ARG A 523 12.24 -18.59 12.58
C ARG A 523 13.30 -17.83 11.77
N ASN A 524 13.38 -18.05 10.46
CA ASN A 524 14.33 -17.42 9.55
C ASN A 524 13.64 -16.60 8.45
N LYS A 525 12.39 -16.21 8.67
CA LYS A 525 11.63 -15.36 7.74
C LYS A 525 11.71 -13.90 8.15
N LEU A 526 11.70 -13.03 7.15
CA LEU A 526 11.65 -11.58 7.26
C LEU A 526 10.39 -11.03 6.58
N HIS A 527 10.02 -9.79 6.91
CA HIS A 527 8.87 -9.12 6.36
C HIS A 527 9.15 -7.62 6.18
N CYS A 528 8.78 -7.03 5.03
CA CYS A 528 9.13 -5.63 4.71
C CYS A 528 8.39 -4.59 5.57
N SER A 529 7.19 -4.91 6.06
CA SER A 529 6.47 -4.06 7.03
C SER A 529 7.09 -4.01 8.44
N ILE A 530 8.17 -4.74 8.70
CA ILE A 530 8.81 -4.78 10.01
C ILE A 530 10.10 -3.96 9.95
N PRO A 531 10.17 -2.80 10.65
CA PRO A 531 11.35 -1.95 10.63
C PRO A 531 12.65 -2.71 10.94
N GLY A 532 13.72 -2.45 10.18
CA GLY A 532 15.00 -3.12 10.35
C GLY A 532 15.13 -4.45 9.60
N TYR A 533 14.13 -4.85 8.82
CA TYR A 533 14.25 -6.04 7.95
C TYR A 533 15.42 -5.92 6.98
N GLU A 534 15.67 -4.71 6.48
CA GLU A 534 16.77 -4.38 5.57
C GLU A 534 18.12 -4.57 6.25
N ASP A 535 18.20 -4.34 7.56
CA ASP A 535 19.42 -4.56 8.32
C ASP A 535 19.71 -6.06 8.46
N ALA A 536 18.72 -6.85 8.88
CA ALA A 536 18.88 -8.30 8.97
C ALA A 536 19.21 -8.93 7.59
N ALA A 537 18.54 -8.48 6.54
CA ALA A 537 18.82 -8.89 5.16
C ALA A 537 20.23 -8.50 4.71
N ALA A 538 20.69 -7.27 5.01
CA ALA A 538 22.04 -6.82 4.70
C ALA A 538 23.12 -7.62 5.45
N TYR A 539 22.90 -7.90 6.74
CA TYR A 539 23.80 -8.74 7.55
C TYR A 539 24.03 -10.10 6.89
N GLU A 540 22.95 -10.77 6.48
CA GLU A 540 23.01 -12.07 5.79
C GLU A 540 23.75 -11.96 4.44
N LEU A 541 23.42 -10.97 3.61
CA LEU A 541 24.08 -10.79 2.31
C LEU A 541 25.57 -10.50 2.44
N MET A 542 25.96 -9.62 3.36
CA MET A 542 27.36 -9.29 3.61
C MET A 542 28.13 -10.51 4.10
N ALA A 543 27.58 -11.25 5.08
CA ALA A 543 28.20 -12.47 5.60
C ALA A 543 28.33 -13.57 4.52
N LEU A 544 27.29 -13.77 3.70
CA LEU A 544 27.31 -14.72 2.59
C LEU A 544 28.30 -14.33 1.49
N THR A 545 28.49 -13.03 1.25
CA THR A 545 29.44 -12.51 0.26
C THR A 545 30.88 -12.58 0.76
N GLY A 546 31.10 -12.37 2.06
CA GLY A 546 32.40 -12.52 2.71
C GLY A 546 32.86 -13.96 2.90
N LEU A 547 31.93 -14.93 2.91
CA LEU A 547 32.20 -16.33 3.23
C LEU A 547 33.34 -16.99 2.45
N PRO A 548 33.47 -16.84 1.11
CA PRO A 548 34.59 -17.41 0.37
C PRO A 548 35.96 -16.84 0.77
N LYS A 549 35.99 -15.56 1.16
CA LYS A 549 37.21 -14.84 1.54
C LYS A 549 37.47 -14.89 3.06
N LYS A 550 36.51 -15.39 3.84
CA LYS A 550 36.51 -15.36 5.31
C LYS A 550 36.80 -13.97 5.89
N SER A 551 36.25 -12.93 5.27
CA SER A 551 36.45 -11.53 5.66
C SER A 551 35.28 -10.68 5.18
N LEU A 552 35.02 -9.59 5.90
CA LEU A 552 34.04 -8.56 5.54
C LEU A 552 34.70 -7.33 4.88
N THR A 553 36.01 -7.37 4.69
CA THR A 553 36.76 -6.29 4.06
C THR A 553 36.31 -6.12 2.60
N ASN A 554 35.97 -4.88 2.21
CA ASN A 554 35.53 -4.50 0.87
C ASN A 554 34.26 -5.23 0.38
N ILE A 555 33.33 -5.56 1.28
CA ILE A 555 32.00 -6.03 0.91
C ILE A 555 31.06 -4.84 0.77
N ASP A 556 31.01 -4.26 -0.43
CA ASP A 556 30.10 -3.19 -0.82
C ASP A 556 28.89 -3.70 -1.62
N LEU A 557 27.99 -2.80 -2.01
CA LEU A 557 26.81 -3.15 -2.82
C LEU A 557 27.21 -3.84 -4.13
N LYS A 558 28.29 -3.38 -4.78
CA LYS A 558 28.77 -3.96 -6.04
C LYS A 558 29.22 -5.41 -5.85
N ALA A 559 29.95 -5.72 -4.78
CA ALA A 559 30.35 -7.08 -4.45
C ALA A 559 29.13 -8.00 -4.23
N ILE A 560 28.11 -7.50 -3.52
CA ILE A 560 26.85 -8.23 -3.29
C ILE A 560 26.12 -8.51 -4.61
N GLN A 561 25.96 -7.50 -5.46
CA GLN A 561 25.33 -7.64 -6.78
C GLN A 561 26.09 -8.64 -7.67
N GLN A 562 27.41 -8.57 -7.70
CA GLN A 562 28.24 -9.51 -8.46
C GLN A 562 28.07 -10.94 -7.96
N ARG A 563 28.02 -11.16 -6.64
CA ARG A 563 27.69 -12.50 -6.11
C ARG A 563 26.31 -12.94 -6.56
N TRP A 564 25.30 -12.08 -6.44
CA TRP A 564 23.91 -12.40 -6.75
C TRP A 564 23.72 -12.85 -8.21
N LEU A 565 24.40 -12.20 -9.16
CA LEU A 565 24.34 -12.55 -10.59
C LEU A 565 24.95 -13.92 -10.92
N ASN A 566 25.84 -14.43 -10.05
CA ASN A 566 26.61 -15.65 -10.30
C ASN A 566 26.16 -16.85 -9.45
N ILE A 567 25.00 -16.76 -8.79
CA ILE A 567 24.46 -17.85 -7.98
C ILE A 567 23.05 -18.25 -8.44
N ASP A 568 22.70 -19.48 -8.08
CA ASP A 568 21.39 -20.04 -8.34
C ASP A 568 20.28 -19.28 -7.60
N SER A 569 19.08 -19.26 -8.18
CA SER A 569 17.92 -18.56 -7.61
C SER A 569 17.46 -19.13 -6.24
N HIS A 570 17.82 -20.37 -5.90
CA HIS A 570 17.55 -20.91 -4.55
C HIS A 570 18.51 -20.37 -3.48
N CYS A 571 19.61 -19.74 -3.88
CA CYS A 571 20.66 -19.23 -2.98
C CYS A 571 20.53 -17.73 -2.70
N VAL A 572 19.45 -17.12 -3.18
CA VAL A 572 19.07 -15.71 -2.99
C VAL A 572 17.72 -15.64 -2.28
N PHE A 573 17.22 -14.43 -2.04
CA PHE A 573 15.97 -14.22 -1.32
C PHE A 573 14.78 -14.86 -2.03
N GLU A 574 14.12 -15.78 -1.34
CA GLU A 574 12.86 -16.38 -1.78
C GLU A 574 11.71 -15.55 -1.25
N ALA A 575 10.89 -15.01 -2.15
CA ALA A 575 9.68 -14.27 -1.83
C ALA A 575 8.49 -15.23 -1.73
N HIS A 576 7.73 -15.09 -0.65
CA HIS A 576 6.46 -15.77 -0.43
C HIS A 576 5.36 -14.72 -0.50
N LEU A 577 4.64 -14.68 -1.61
CA LEU A 577 3.65 -13.65 -1.88
C LEU A 577 2.24 -14.13 -1.48
N PRO A 578 1.23 -13.23 -1.45
CA PRO A 578 -0.14 -13.60 -1.11
C PRO A 578 -0.68 -14.74 -1.99
N GLN A 579 -1.68 -15.47 -1.47
CA GLN A 579 -2.25 -16.65 -2.14
C GLN A 579 -2.79 -16.32 -3.54
N LEU A 580 -3.32 -15.10 -3.71
CA LEU A 580 -3.88 -14.57 -4.96
C LEU A 580 -3.32 -13.16 -5.17
N ILE A 581 -2.82 -12.88 -6.37
CA ILE A 581 -2.26 -11.58 -6.75
C ILE A 581 -3.00 -11.08 -7.99
N PRO A 582 -3.75 -9.97 -7.90
CA PRO A 582 -4.38 -9.34 -9.05
C PRO A 582 -3.35 -8.91 -10.12
N LEU A 583 -3.74 -8.93 -11.39
CA LEU A 583 -2.84 -8.59 -12.50
C LEU A 583 -2.30 -7.16 -12.43
N ASP A 584 -3.03 -6.25 -11.80
CA ASP A 584 -2.71 -4.85 -11.56
C ASP A 584 -1.49 -4.63 -10.63
N TYR A 585 -1.05 -5.69 -9.92
CA TYR A 585 0.22 -5.69 -9.19
C TYR A 585 1.42 -6.11 -10.04
N ILE A 586 1.21 -6.57 -11.27
CA ILE A 586 2.30 -6.81 -12.22
C ILE A 586 2.73 -5.45 -12.77
N ASP A 587 3.99 -5.12 -12.52
CA ASP A 587 4.60 -3.87 -12.97
C ASP A 587 5.20 -4.04 -14.38
N HIS A 588 5.96 -5.13 -14.59
CA HIS A 588 6.57 -5.44 -15.88
C HIS A 588 6.41 -6.92 -16.23
N ILE A 589 6.27 -7.20 -17.53
CA ILE A 589 6.30 -8.56 -18.09
C ILE A 589 7.43 -8.61 -19.12
N TYR A 590 8.38 -9.52 -18.91
CA TYR A 590 9.38 -9.85 -19.91
C TYR A 590 9.02 -11.19 -20.53
N ILE A 591 8.83 -11.18 -21.84
CA ILE A 591 8.37 -12.32 -22.62
C ILE A 591 9.06 -12.31 -23.98
N ALA A 592 9.43 -13.49 -24.48
CA ALA A 592 9.97 -13.60 -25.83
C ALA A 592 8.92 -13.18 -26.85
N LYS A 593 9.33 -12.43 -27.89
CA LYS A 593 8.43 -11.92 -28.93
C LYS A 593 7.59 -13.04 -29.56
N THR A 594 8.19 -14.18 -29.85
CA THR A 594 7.50 -15.35 -30.41
C THR A 594 6.38 -15.87 -29.51
N THR A 595 6.59 -15.87 -28.19
CA THR A 595 5.58 -16.25 -27.21
C THR A 595 4.47 -15.21 -27.10
N PHE A 596 4.83 -13.92 -27.10
CA PHE A 596 3.87 -12.81 -27.08
C PHE A 596 2.96 -12.83 -28.31
N ASP A 597 3.54 -12.96 -29.51
CA ASP A 597 2.81 -13.00 -30.77
C ASP A 597 1.83 -14.19 -30.77
N SER A 598 2.26 -15.35 -30.26
CA SER A 598 1.41 -16.54 -30.13
C SER A 598 0.28 -16.42 -29.09
N LEU A 599 0.38 -15.50 -28.12
CA LEU A 599 -0.66 -15.24 -27.12
C LEU A 599 -1.63 -14.14 -27.56
N SER A 600 -1.26 -13.38 -28.60
CA SER A 600 -2.03 -12.24 -29.12
C SER A 600 -2.92 -12.61 -30.30
N THR A 601 -2.81 -13.84 -30.80
CA THR A 601 -3.63 -14.46 -31.84
C THR A 601 -4.69 -15.35 -31.22
#